data_AF-A0A7K2WID0-F1
#
_entry.id   AF-A0A7K2WID0-F1
#
_cell.length_a   1.000
_cell.length_b   1.000
_cell.length_c   1.000
_cell.angle_alpha   90.00
_cell.angle_beta   90.00
_cell.angle_gamma   90.00
#
_symmetry.space_group_name_H-M   'P 1'
#
loop_
_entity.id
_entity.type
_entity.pdbx_description
1 polymer ?
#
loop_
_entity_poly.entity_id
_entity_poly.type
_entity_poly.pdbx_seq_one_letter_code
_entity_poly.pdbx_strand_id
1 'polypeptide(L)'
;MGAAPLRAPPAGPPSRRSPSPREIPVTRVTHKDHRRGDCSRANLIRTPGREGEKLPACVPNAKGSPVTRTALRLLLPALLFLASLVVPSSAVAADGTRAAAGPTAGVMCLSSDYPRTRIVNVEGCNPSDSRQRWTVSGTLISQSAHPGMCLRSDYPRTRIVNVEGCNASNGSMLWNVGGGLISQAAHPGMCLRSDYPRTRIVNVEGCN
;
A
#
# COMPACT_ATOMS: atom_id res chain seq x y z
N MET A 1 -49.80 56.48 31.29
CA MET A 1 -49.05 55.21 31.46
C MET A 1 -48.99 54.52 30.10
N GLY A 2 -47.90 54.68 29.36
CA GLY A 2 -47.71 54.05 28.05
C GLY A 2 -46.53 53.10 28.12
N ALA A 3 -46.79 51.79 28.01
CA ALA A 3 -45.75 50.77 28.02
C ALA A 3 -45.02 50.77 26.66
N ALA A 4 -43.70 50.91 26.70
CA ALA A 4 -42.85 50.86 25.51
C ALA A 4 -42.70 49.40 25.01
N PRO A 5 -42.68 49.17 23.69
CA PRO A 5 -42.56 47.83 23.14
C PRO A 5 -41.12 47.29 23.27
N LEU A 6 -41.02 46.05 23.76
CA LEU A 6 -39.79 45.28 23.87
C LEU A 6 -39.24 44.95 22.47
N ARG A 7 -38.01 45.39 22.23
CA ARG A 7 -37.28 45.20 20.97
C ARG A 7 -36.65 43.80 20.95
N ALA A 8 -36.94 43.03 19.90
CA ALA A 8 -36.41 41.67 19.74
C ALA A 8 -34.88 41.66 19.50
N PRO A 9 -34.15 40.65 20.01
CA PRO A 9 -32.72 40.53 19.83
C PRO A 9 -32.34 40.16 18.39
N PRO A 10 -31.15 40.58 17.91
CA PRO A 10 -30.70 40.31 16.55
C PRO A 10 -30.38 38.82 16.33
N ALA A 11 -30.71 38.32 15.14
CA ALA A 11 -30.42 36.96 14.72
C ALA A 11 -28.90 36.69 14.69
N GLY A 12 -28.47 35.62 15.35
CA GLY A 12 -27.07 35.20 15.39
C GLY A 12 -26.52 34.75 14.04
N PRO A 13 -25.19 34.76 13.86
CA PRO A 13 -24.55 34.42 12.59
C PRO A 13 -24.77 32.94 12.21
N PRO A 14 -24.83 32.63 10.90
CA PRO A 14 -25.04 31.28 10.42
C PRO A 14 -23.87 30.36 10.77
N SER A 15 -24.20 29.22 11.38
CA SER A 15 -23.26 28.16 11.74
C SER A 15 -22.55 27.60 10.49
N ARG A 16 -21.22 27.77 10.41
CA ARG A 16 -20.41 27.22 9.32
C ARG A 16 -20.41 25.69 9.43
N ARG A 17 -20.98 25.01 8.42
CA ARG A 17 -20.86 23.55 8.28
C ARG A 17 -19.39 23.18 8.10
N SER A 18 -18.89 22.31 8.99
CA SER A 18 -17.60 21.65 8.80
C SER A 18 -17.57 20.88 7.48
N PRO A 19 -16.47 20.96 6.71
CA PRO A 19 -16.34 20.16 5.49
C PRO A 19 -16.28 18.68 5.84
N SER A 20 -17.06 17.88 5.11
CA SER A 20 -17.09 16.42 5.24
C SER A 20 -15.70 15.83 4.98
N PRO A 21 -15.26 14.78 5.72
CA PRO A 21 -14.00 14.10 5.46
C PRO A 21 -13.96 13.61 4.01
N ARG A 22 -12.94 14.03 3.24
CA ARG A 22 -12.73 13.52 1.90
C ARG A 22 -12.15 12.11 2.01
N GLU A 23 -12.93 11.10 1.64
CA GLU A 23 -12.38 9.78 1.31
C GLU A 23 -11.58 9.94 0.01
N ILE A 24 -10.27 10.13 0.14
CA ILE A 24 -9.36 10.09 -1.01
C ILE A 24 -8.88 8.64 -1.12
N PRO A 25 -9.17 7.93 -2.21
CA PRO A 25 -8.59 6.61 -2.43
C PRO A 25 -7.06 6.79 -2.53
N VAL A 26 -6.32 6.33 -1.53
CA VAL A 26 -4.86 6.21 -1.57
C VAL A 26 -4.51 5.01 -2.46
N THR A 27 -4.72 5.18 -3.77
CA THR A 27 -4.69 4.08 -4.76
C THR A 27 -3.35 3.93 -5.47
N ARG A 28 -2.32 4.74 -5.15
CA ARG A 28 -1.05 4.65 -5.85
C ARG A 28 0.15 4.70 -4.91
N VAL A 29 0.62 3.51 -4.54
CA VAL A 29 2.03 3.33 -4.16
C VAL A 29 2.81 3.24 -5.47
N THR A 30 3.80 4.10 -5.67
CA THR A 30 4.60 4.12 -6.89
C THR A 30 5.46 2.86 -6.96
N HIS A 31 5.14 1.98 -7.91
CA HIS A 31 5.95 0.81 -8.23
C HIS A 31 7.20 1.25 -8.99
N LYS A 32 8.40 0.89 -8.50
CA LYS A 32 9.63 1.05 -9.28
C LYS A 32 9.75 -0.15 -10.20
N ASP A 33 9.59 0.06 -11.51
CA ASP A 33 10.01 -0.95 -12.48
C ASP A 33 11.52 -1.16 -12.36
N HIS A 34 11.91 -2.29 -11.78
CA HIS A 34 13.29 -2.78 -11.85
C HIS A 34 13.48 -3.42 -13.24
N ARG A 35 13.65 -2.59 -14.27
CA ARG A 35 14.29 -3.08 -15.49
C ARG A 35 15.74 -3.39 -15.18
N ARG A 36 16.14 -4.63 -15.47
CA ARG A 36 17.54 -5.08 -15.55
C ARG A 36 18.32 -4.17 -16.50
N GLY A 37 19.53 -3.81 -16.08
CA GLY A 37 20.58 -3.28 -16.95
C GLY A 37 21.03 -1.87 -16.57
N ASP A 38 21.95 -1.76 -15.60
CA ASP A 38 23.30 -1.26 -15.87
C ASP A 38 24.09 -1.05 -14.58
N CYS A 39 25.07 -1.94 -14.35
CA CYS A 39 26.27 -1.58 -13.62
C CYS A 39 27.12 -0.67 -14.51
N SER A 40 26.76 0.60 -14.65
CA SER A 40 27.59 1.61 -15.31
C SER A 40 27.24 3.02 -14.86
N ARG A 41 27.75 3.38 -13.67
CA ARG A 41 28.37 4.69 -13.40
C ARG A 41 28.89 4.71 -11.97
N ALA A 42 30.13 4.27 -11.82
CA ALA A 42 30.96 4.75 -10.71
C ALA A 42 31.18 6.24 -10.93
N ASN A 43 30.61 7.07 -10.05
CA ASN A 43 31.02 8.46 -9.96
C ASN A 43 32.21 8.49 -9.00
N LEU A 44 33.39 8.68 -9.59
CA LEU A 44 34.65 8.96 -8.91
C LEU A 44 34.47 10.20 -8.02
N ILE A 45 34.56 10.02 -6.70
CA ILE A 45 35.07 11.08 -5.83
C ILE A 45 36.45 10.62 -5.37
N ARG A 46 37.44 11.35 -5.86
CA ARG A 46 38.87 11.17 -5.63
C ARG A 46 39.19 11.65 -4.22
N THR A 47 39.53 10.74 -3.31
CA THR A 47 40.23 11.08 -2.05
C THR A 47 41.72 10.76 -2.22
N PRO A 48 42.64 11.65 -1.84
CA PRO A 48 44.06 11.34 -1.77
C PRO A 48 44.40 10.75 -0.40
N GLY A 49 45.15 9.64 -0.40
CA GLY A 49 46.03 9.27 0.72
C GLY A 49 45.54 8.14 1.62
N ARG A 50 45.95 6.91 1.33
CA ARG A 50 46.94 6.13 2.12
C ARG A 50 47.17 4.79 1.44
N GLU A 51 48.43 4.50 1.15
CA GLU A 51 48.89 3.23 0.62
C GLU A 51 48.63 2.08 1.61
N GLY A 52 48.23 0.93 1.05
CA GLY A 52 48.43 -0.36 1.71
C GLY A 52 47.19 -1.00 2.33
N GLU A 53 46.13 -1.24 1.56
CA GLU A 53 45.17 -2.29 1.96
C GLU A 53 44.63 -3.07 0.76
N LYS A 54 44.85 -4.38 0.82
CA LYS A 54 44.56 -5.38 -0.20
C LYS A 54 43.04 -5.58 -0.31
N LEU A 55 42.43 -5.13 -1.42
CA LEU A 55 40.99 -5.31 -1.68
C LEU A 55 40.60 -6.81 -1.68
N PRO A 56 39.49 -7.20 -1.02
CA PRO A 56 38.91 -8.52 -1.21
C PRO A 56 38.16 -8.59 -2.56
N ALA A 57 38.50 -9.60 -3.34
CA ALA A 57 37.80 -9.97 -4.56
C ALA A 57 36.35 -10.41 -4.24
N CYS A 58 35.39 -9.94 -5.02
CA CYS A 58 34.03 -10.46 -5.02
C CYS A 58 34.04 -11.91 -5.52
N VAL A 59 33.84 -12.87 -4.60
CA VAL A 59 33.62 -14.28 -4.94
C VAL A 59 32.13 -14.49 -5.23
N PRO A 60 31.73 -14.91 -6.44
CA PRO A 60 30.37 -15.35 -6.70
C PRO A 60 30.17 -16.72 -6.03
N ASN A 61 29.25 -16.79 -5.05
CA ASN A 61 28.87 -18.06 -4.45
C ASN A 61 27.80 -18.74 -5.31
N ALA A 62 28.17 -19.89 -5.87
CA ALA A 62 27.31 -20.79 -6.62
C ALA A 62 27.06 -22.07 -5.81
N LYS A 63 25.82 -22.58 -5.90
CA LYS A 63 25.34 -23.97 -5.70
C LYS A 63 24.35 -24.18 -4.55
N GLY A 64 23.33 -24.99 -4.85
CA GLY A 64 22.31 -25.53 -3.94
C GLY A 64 20.92 -25.48 -4.57
N SER A 65 20.69 -26.18 -5.69
CA SER A 65 20.05 -27.51 -5.79
C SER A 65 18.51 -27.51 -5.69
N PRO A 66 17.81 -28.21 -6.60
CA PRO A 66 16.34 -28.27 -6.67
C PRO A 66 15.75 -29.32 -5.74
N VAL A 67 14.66 -28.99 -5.04
CA VAL A 67 13.83 -29.97 -4.32
C VAL A 67 12.65 -30.37 -5.21
N THR A 68 12.69 -31.62 -5.66
CA THR A 68 11.63 -32.31 -6.41
C THR A 68 10.68 -33.08 -5.50
N ARG A 69 9.42 -33.22 -5.96
CA ARG A 69 8.37 -34.21 -5.60
C ARG A 69 7.69 -33.93 -4.25
N THR A 70 6.36 -33.98 -4.16
CA THR A 70 5.60 -35.23 -4.31
C THR A 70 4.15 -34.95 -4.72
N ALA A 71 3.70 -35.61 -5.78
CA ALA A 71 2.31 -35.72 -6.16
C ALA A 71 1.62 -36.75 -5.25
N LEU A 72 0.50 -36.38 -4.64
CA LEU A 72 -0.44 -37.34 -4.05
C LEU A 72 -1.77 -37.25 -4.78
N ARG A 73 -1.97 -38.21 -5.69
CA ARG A 73 -3.24 -38.56 -6.32
C ARG A 73 -4.09 -39.30 -5.28
N LEU A 74 -5.29 -38.80 -5.01
CA LEU A 74 -6.37 -39.62 -4.47
C LEU A 74 -7.52 -39.55 -5.47
N LEU A 75 -7.69 -40.67 -6.17
CA LEU A 75 -8.89 -41.08 -6.89
C LEU A 75 -10.00 -41.35 -5.86
N LEU A 76 -11.26 -41.07 -6.21
CA LEU A 76 -12.41 -41.97 -6.04
C LEU A 76 -13.64 -41.37 -6.80
N PRO A 77 -14.63 -42.18 -7.19
CA PRO A 77 -15.30 -42.08 -8.49
C PRO A 77 -16.81 -41.76 -8.41
N ALA A 78 -17.33 -41.39 -9.58
CA ALA A 78 -18.66 -41.66 -10.15
C ALA A 78 -19.91 -41.60 -9.24
N LEU A 79 -20.82 -40.68 -9.58
CA LEU A 79 -22.25 -41.02 -9.68
C LEU A 79 -22.95 -40.16 -10.74
N LEU A 80 -23.48 -40.89 -11.72
CA LEU A 80 -24.31 -40.46 -12.84
C LEU A 80 -25.63 -39.86 -12.37
N PHE A 81 -26.01 -38.70 -12.91
CA PHE A 81 -27.41 -38.40 -13.16
C PHE A 81 -27.56 -37.77 -14.55
N LEU A 82 -28.15 -38.57 -15.45
CA LEU A 82 -28.66 -38.12 -16.73
C LEU A 82 -29.94 -37.31 -16.50
N ALA A 83 -29.98 -36.10 -17.04
CA ALA A 83 -31.24 -35.41 -17.36
C ALA A 83 -31.08 -34.67 -18.71
N SER A 84 -31.69 -35.29 -19.72
CA SER A 84 -32.22 -34.82 -21.00
C SER A 84 -32.40 -33.29 -21.13
N LEU A 85 -31.77 -32.60 -22.09
CA LEU A 85 -32.09 -32.41 -23.52
C LEU A 85 -32.90 -31.12 -23.83
N VAL A 86 -32.30 -30.31 -24.71
CA VAL A 86 -32.85 -29.25 -25.59
C VAL A 86 -33.16 -27.89 -24.94
N VAL A 87 -32.47 -26.80 -25.34
CA VAL A 87 -32.85 -25.76 -26.33
C VAL A 87 -31.61 -24.83 -26.60
N PRO A 88 -31.66 -23.80 -27.48
CA PRO A 88 -31.09 -23.74 -28.82
C PRO A 88 -29.72 -23.04 -28.96
N SER A 89 -29.07 -23.32 -30.09
CA SER A 89 -27.92 -22.60 -30.61
C SER A 89 -28.16 -21.10 -30.77
N SER A 90 -27.33 -20.29 -30.13
CA SER A 90 -26.79 -19.08 -30.75
C SER A 90 -25.51 -18.57 -30.08
N ALA A 91 -24.50 -18.47 -30.94
CA ALA A 91 -23.50 -17.42 -31.00
C ALA A 91 -22.19 -17.51 -30.18
N VAL A 92 -21.15 -17.15 -30.94
CA VAL A 92 -19.84 -16.57 -30.62
C VAL A 92 -18.83 -17.43 -29.86
N ALA A 93 -17.85 -17.90 -30.64
CA ALA A 93 -16.52 -18.26 -30.16
C ALA A 93 -15.90 -17.07 -29.41
N ALA A 94 -15.62 -17.28 -28.13
CA ALA A 94 -14.67 -16.48 -27.37
C ALA A 94 -13.57 -17.42 -26.90
N ASP A 95 -12.46 -17.37 -27.61
CA ASP A 95 -11.20 -17.96 -27.18
C ASP A 95 -10.84 -17.34 -25.82
N GLY A 96 -10.73 -18.18 -24.81
CA GLY A 96 -10.80 -17.76 -23.42
C GLY A 96 -9.91 -18.61 -22.53
N THR A 97 -8.72 -18.96 -23.01
CA THR A 97 -7.61 -19.38 -22.13
C THR A 97 -7.25 -18.18 -21.25
N ARG A 98 -7.99 -18.01 -20.13
CA ARG A 98 -7.48 -17.27 -18.98
C ARG A 98 -6.37 -18.10 -18.37
N ALA A 99 -5.19 -18.01 -18.97
CA ALA A 99 -3.97 -18.05 -18.18
C ALA A 99 -4.21 -17.09 -17.00
N ALA A 100 -4.04 -17.59 -15.78
CA ALA A 100 -3.96 -16.76 -14.60
C ALA A 100 -2.77 -15.83 -14.82
N ALA A 101 -3.04 -14.67 -15.43
CA ALA A 101 -2.12 -13.58 -15.51
C ALA A 101 -1.83 -13.21 -14.05
N GLY A 102 -0.66 -13.62 -13.56
CA GLY A 102 -0.10 -12.99 -12.37
C GLY A 102 -0.20 -11.49 -12.60
N PRO A 103 -0.66 -10.71 -11.60
CA PRO A 103 -0.91 -9.28 -11.79
C PRO A 103 0.33 -8.65 -12.42
N THR A 104 0.18 -8.25 -13.68
CA THR A 104 1.00 -7.24 -14.35
C THR A 104 1.20 -6.10 -13.36
N ALA A 105 2.39 -5.49 -13.28
CA ALA A 105 2.61 -4.31 -12.42
C ALA A 105 1.45 -3.31 -12.62
N GLY A 106 0.51 -3.37 -11.69
CA GLY A 106 -0.90 -3.12 -11.96
C GLY A 106 -1.54 -2.83 -10.64
N VAL A 107 -2.15 -1.64 -10.59
CA VAL A 107 -2.68 -0.90 -9.45
C VAL A 107 -2.74 -1.73 -8.15
N MET A 108 -1.66 -1.64 -7.36
CA MET A 108 -1.61 -2.20 -6.01
C MET A 108 -2.11 -1.14 -5.03
N CYS A 109 -2.93 -1.57 -4.08
CA CYS A 109 -3.53 -0.71 -3.05
C CYS A 109 -2.91 -0.99 -1.69
N LEU A 110 -2.78 0.07 -0.88
CA LEU A 110 -2.38 -0.03 0.52
C LEU A 110 -3.47 -0.81 1.29
N SER A 111 -3.10 -1.87 2.00
CA SER A 111 -4.01 -2.77 2.70
C SER A 111 -3.53 -3.04 4.12
N SER A 112 -4.45 -3.12 5.07
CA SER A 112 -4.16 -3.46 6.46
C SER A 112 -5.12 -4.54 6.99
N ASP A 113 -4.53 -5.62 7.51
CA ASP A 113 -5.23 -6.76 8.10
C ASP A 113 -5.51 -6.61 9.60
N TYR A 114 -5.42 -5.39 10.14
CA TYR A 114 -5.75 -5.11 11.53
C TYR A 114 -7.21 -5.55 11.86
N PRO A 115 -7.46 -6.21 13.01
CA PRO A 115 -6.56 -6.41 14.15
C PRO A 115 -5.67 -7.67 14.11
N ARG A 116 -5.70 -8.46 13.03
CA ARG A 116 -4.89 -9.70 12.94
C ARG A 116 -3.39 -9.42 12.88
N THR A 117 -3.00 -8.38 12.16
CA THR A 117 -1.62 -7.88 12.10
C THR A 117 -1.61 -6.37 12.06
N ARG A 118 -0.52 -5.77 12.56
CA ARG A 118 -0.29 -4.32 12.49
C ARG A 118 0.54 -3.92 11.28
N ILE A 119 1.16 -4.87 10.57
CA ILE A 119 2.00 -4.57 9.41
C ILE A 119 1.09 -4.17 8.23
N VAL A 120 1.45 -3.08 7.56
CA VAL A 120 0.73 -2.62 6.37
C VAL A 120 1.36 -3.23 5.13
N ASN A 121 0.49 -3.72 4.26
CA ASN A 121 0.87 -4.43 3.04
C ASN A 121 0.35 -3.71 1.80
N VAL A 122 0.75 -4.19 0.63
CA VAL A 122 0.08 -3.94 -0.64
C VAL A 122 -0.61 -5.20 -1.15
N GLU A 123 -1.81 -5.01 -1.68
CA GLU A 123 -2.61 -6.06 -2.32
C GLU A 123 -3.20 -5.55 -3.64
N GLY A 124 -3.74 -6.44 -4.46
CA GLY A 124 -4.48 -6.01 -5.66
C GLY A 124 -5.66 -5.13 -5.25
N CYS A 125 -5.85 -4.01 -5.95
CA CYS A 125 -6.92 -3.07 -5.61
C CYS A 125 -8.32 -3.69 -5.72
N ASN A 126 -9.09 -3.60 -4.65
CA ASN A 126 -10.50 -3.98 -4.58
C ASN A 126 -11.29 -2.84 -3.90
N PRO A 127 -12.12 -2.08 -4.62
CA PRO A 127 -12.86 -0.95 -4.06
C PRO A 127 -13.87 -1.36 -2.98
N SER A 128 -14.29 -2.62 -2.96
CA SER A 128 -15.21 -3.14 -1.94
C SER A 128 -14.48 -3.64 -0.68
N ASP A 129 -13.14 -3.69 -0.68
CA ASP A 129 -12.37 -4.16 0.46
C ASP A 129 -12.13 -3.02 1.47
N SER A 130 -12.73 -3.15 2.65
CA SER A 130 -12.58 -2.18 3.73
C SER A 130 -11.15 -2.10 4.29
N ARG A 131 -10.34 -3.15 4.12
CA ARG A 131 -8.91 -3.15 4.52
C ARG A 131 -8.07 -2.20 3.69
N GLN A 132 -8.56 -1.83 2.50
CA GLN A 132 -7.89 -0.95 1.56
C GLN A 132 -8.40 0.50 1.62
N ARG A 133 -9.30 0.80 2.57
CA ARG A 133 -9.88 2.12 2.76
C ARG A 133 -9.12 2.89 3.84
N TRP A 134 -8.71 4.10 3.47
CA TRP A 134 -7.94 4.99 4.31
C TRP A 134 -8.58 6.38 4.31
N THR A 135 -8.59 7.01 5.47
CA THR A 135 -9.08 8.37 5.67
C THR A 135 -7.89 9.28 5.95
N VAL A 136 -7.78 10.39 5.21
CA VAL A 136 -6.74 11.40 5.41
C VAL A 136 -7.35 12.59 6.15
N SER A 137 -6.83 12.87 7.33
CA SER A 137 -7.28 13.95 8.22
C SER A 137 -6.09 14.83 8.60
N GLY A 138 -5.86 15.90 7.82
CA GLY A 138 -4.65 16.71 7.94
C GLY A 138 -3.42 15.88 7.58
N THR A 139 -2.52 15.69 8.54
CA THR A 139 -1.30 14.88 8.39
C THR A 139 -1.46 13.44 8.89
N LEU A 140 -2.62 13.06 9.43
CA LEU A 140 -2.88 11.68 9.85
C LEU A 140 -3.55 10.90 8.72
N ILE A 141 -3.12 9.66 8.55
CA ILE A 141 -3.73 8.68 7.65
C ILE A 141 -4.25 7.54 8.51
N SER A 142 -5.56 7.37 8.63
CA SER A 142 -6.19 6.33 9.46
C SER A 142 -6.91 5.28 8.63
N GLN A 143 -7.05 4.06 9.17
CA GLN A 143 -7.82 3.01 8.52
C GLN A 143 -9.31 3.34 8.63
N SER A 144 -10.04 3.38 7.52
CA SER A 144 -11.45 3.78 7.55
C SER A 144 -12.32 2.80 8.35
N ALA A 145 -11.99 1.50 8.31
CA ALA A 145 -12.66 0.48 9.12
C ALA A 145 -12.34 0.57 10.62
N HIS A 146 -11.22 1.20 10.98
CA HIS A 146 -10.76 1.35 12.37
C HIS A 146 -10.17 2.76 12.57
N PRO A 147 -11.02 3.80 12.71
CA PRO A 147 -10.57 5.20 12.66
C PRO A 147 -9.63 5.62 13.80
N GLY A 148 -9.56 4.84 14.88
CA GLY A 148 -8.57 5.00 15.95
C GLY A 148 -7.17 4.46 15.61
N MET A 149 -6.99 3.84 14.45
CA MET A 149 -5.75 3.24 13.98
C MET A 149 -5.15 4.07 12.85
N CYS A 150 -3.96 4.62 13.08
CA CYS A 150 -3.22 5.48 12.17
C CYS A 150 -1.97 4.78 11.63
N LEU A 151 -1.62 5.12 10.40
CA LEU A 151 -0.39 4.74 9.73
C LEU A 151 0.80 5.32 10.49
N ARG A 152 1.74 4.47 10.88
CA ARG A 152 2.95 4.83 11.62
C ARG A 152 4.16 4.22 10.95
N SER A 153 5.27 4.95 10.93
CA SER A 153 6.58 4.42 10.55
C SER A 153 7.46 4.26 11.78
N ASP A 154 8.19 3.14 11.85
CA ASP A 154 9.17 2.89 12.91
C ASP A 154 10.57 3.44 12.60
N TYR A 155 10.70 4.31 11.60
CA TYR A 155 11.97 4.93 11.21
C TYR A 155 12.46 5.92 12.28
N PRO A 156 13.76 5.95 12.64
CA PRO A 156 14.89 5.25 11.98
C PRO A 156 15.19 3.84 12.50
N ARG A 157 14.46 3.32 13.48
CA ARG A 157 14.73 1.99 14.07
C ARG A 157 14.51 0.88 13.06
N THR A 158 13.40 0.92 12.32
CA THR A 158 13.15 0.04 11.18
C THR A 158 12.53 0.84 10.03
N ARG A 159 12.50 0.27 8.83
CA ARG A 159 11.81 0.91 7.70
C ARG A 159 10.36 0.48 7.54
N ILE A 160 9.85 -0.40 8.41
CA ILE A 160 8.52 -0.98 8.28
C ILE A 160 7.46 0.07 8.62
N VAL A 161 6.36 0.03 7.88
CA VAL A 161 5.15 0.81 8.16
C VAL A 161 4.10 -0.11 8.78
N ASN A 162 3.49 0.36 9.87
CA ASN A 162 2.50 -0.37 10.62
C ASN A 162 1.27 0.53 10.93
N VAL A 163 0.25 -0.03 11.58
CA VAL A 163 -0.87 0.72 12.15
C VAL A 163 -0.87 0.66 13.68
N GLU A 164 -1.06 1.81 14.30
CA GLU A 164 -1.09 2.00 15.75
C GLU A 164 -2.16 2.99 16.18
N GLY A 165 -2.42 3.08 17.49
CA GLY A 165 -3.37 4.05 18.04
C GLY A 165 -3.00 5.47 17.62
N CYS A 166 -3.95 6.21 17.06
CA CYS A 166 -3.72 7.55 16.55
C CYS A 166 -3.24 8.50 17.66
N ASN A 167 -2.11 9.18 17.42
CA ASN A 167 -1.57 10.23 18.29
C ASN A 167 -0.99 11.36 17.43
N ALA A 168 -1.70 12.49 17.35
CA ALA A 168 -1.28 13.64 16.54
C ALA A 168 0.01 14.31 17.04
N SER A 169 0.38 14.10 18.30
CA SER A 169 1.65 14.60 18.85
C SER A 169 2.84 13.70 18.50
N ASN A 170 2.59 12.50 17.96
CA ASN A 170 3.64 11.57 17.56
C ASN A 170 4.05 11.82 16.10
N GLY A 171 5.21 12.44 15.90
CA GLY A 171 5.76 12.76 14.58
C GLY A 171 5.95 11.55 13.64
N SER A 172 6.06 10.33 14.18
CA SER A 172 6.18 9.10 13.38
C SER A 172 4.87 8.68 12.67
N MET A 173 3.75 9.28 13.05
CA MET A 173 2.40 9.06 12.47
C MET A 173 1.98 10.19 11.52
N LEU A 174 2.79 11.24 11.40
CA LEU A 174 2.47 12.40 10.58
C LEU A 174 3.04 12.24 9.18
N TRP A 175 2.19 12.45 8.18
CA TRP A 175 2.47 12.26 6.76
C TRP A 175 2.07 13.48 5.95
N ASN A 176 2.89 13.84 4.97
CA ASN A 176 2.54 14.81 3.95
C ASN A 176 2.07 14.05 2.71
N VAL A 177 0.83 14.28 2.31
CA VAL A 177 0.22 13.68 1.12
C VAL A 177 0.16 14.75 0.02
N GLY A 178 0.88 14.53 -1.08
CA GLY A 178 0.92 15.51 -2.16
C GLY A 178 1.95 15.15 -3.24
N GLY A 179 1.84 15.75 -4.42
CA GLY A 179 2.81 15.54 -5.52
C GLY A 179 2.94 14.08 -5.97
N GLY A 180 1.91 13.25 -5.76
CA GLY A 180 1.94 11.82 -6.07
C GLY A 180 2.75 10.98 -5.07
N LEU A 181 3.16 11.56 -3.94
CA LEU A 181 3.97 10.92 -2.91
C LEU A 181 3.29 11.04 -1.54
N ILE A 182 3.68 10.14 -0.64
CA ILE A 182 3.36 10.20 0.78
C ILE A 182 4.70 10.21 1.51
N SER A 183 5.09 11.35 2.08
CA SER A 183 6.36 11.52 2.80
C SER A 183 6.13 11.65 4.30
N GLN A 184 7.10 11.21 5.10
CA GLN A 184 7.01 11.33 6.55
C GLN A 184 7.27 12.78 6.96
N ALA A 185 6.41 13.36 7.80
CA ALA A 185 6.58 14.75 8.22
C ALA A 185 7.82 14.96 9.08
N ALA A 186 8.13 14.00 9.96
CA ALA A 186 9.35 14.04 10.79
C ALA A 186 10.65 13.82 9.99
N HIS A 187 10.57 13.15 8.83
CA HIS A 187 11.72 12.89 7.96
C HIS A 187 11.32 13.11 6.49
N PRO A 188 11.29 14.36 5.99
CA PRO A 188 10.74 14.69 4.67
C PRO A 188 11.41 14.00 3.48
N GLY A 189 12.64 13.52 3.65
CA GLY A 189 13.34 12.72 2.65
C GLY A 189 12.89 11.25 2.57
N MET A 190 12.00 10.81 3.46
CA MET A 190 11.50 9.44 3.54
C MET A 190 10.06 9.36 3.03
N CYS A 191 9.83 8.53 2.03
CA CYS A 191 8.57 8.31 1.35
C CYS A 191 8.08 6.87 1.52
N LEU A 192 6.75 6.70 1.57
CA LEU A 192 6.10 5.41 1.57
C LEU A 192 6.36 4.68 0.25
N ARG A 193 6.89 3.47 0.33
CA ARG A 193 7.33 2.66 -0.82
C ARG A 193 6.90 1.21 -0.63
N SER A 194 6.67 0.53 -1.75
CA SER A 194 6.58 -0.92 -1.81
C SER A 194 7.58 -1.45 -2.84
N ASP A 195 8.21 -2.57 -2.51
CA ASP A 195 9.11 -3.32 -3.40
C ASP A 195 8.40 -4.53 -4.05
N TYR A 196 7.06 -4.51 -4.09
CA TYR A 196 6.26 -5.48 -4.83
C TYR A 196 6.78 -5.65 -6.27
N PRO A 197 6.83 -6.88 -6.83
CA PRO A 197 6.35 -8.14 -6.27
C PRO A 197 7.33 -8.85 -5.32
N ARG A 198 8.48 -8.25 -4.98
CA ARG A 198 9.48 -8.91 -4.13
C ARG A 198 8.96 -9.15 -2.71
N THR A 199 8.36 -8.13 -2.10
CA THR A 199 7.58 -8.28 -0.88
C THR A 199 6.26 -7.54 -1.00
N ARG A 200 5.31 -7.87 -0.13
CA ARG A 200 4.06 -7.11 0.00
C ARG A 200 4.14 -6.07 1.11
N ILE A 201 5.23 -6.01 1.87
CA ILE A 201 5.35 -5.11 3.02
C ILE A 201 5.59 -3.69 2.52
N VAL A 202 4.93 -2.74 3.17
CA VAL A 202 5.14 -1.32 2.91
C VAL A 202 6.22 -0.80 3.83
N ASN A 203 7.18 -0.10 3.25
CA ASN A 203 8.31 0.47 3.95
C ASN A 203 8.40 1.99 3.71
N VAL A 204 9.24 2.67 4.47
CA VAL A 204 9.73 4.01 4.14
C VAL A 204 11.12 3.94 3.52
N GLU A 205 11.31 4.63 2.41
CA GLU A 205 12.59 4.72 1.68
C GLU A 205 12.87 6.16 1.25
N GLY A 206 14.07 6.44 0.76
CA GLY A 206 14.38 7.75 0.20
C GLY A 206 13.42 8.13 -0.92
N CYS A 207 12.82 9.33 -0.85
CA CYS A 207 11.99 9.87 -1.92
C CYS A 207 12.83 9.99 -3.21
N ASN A 208 12.36 9.37 -4.30
CA ASN A 208 12.96 9.41 -5.63
C ASN A 208 11.90 9.42 -6.72
#